data_AF-W1XMP9-F1
#
_entry.id   AF-W1XMP9-F1
#
_cell.length_a   1.000
_cell.length_b   1.000
_cell.length_c   1.000
_cell.angle_alpha   90.00
_cell.angle_beta   90.00
_cell.angle_gamma   90.00
#
_symmetry.space_group_name_H-M   'P 1'
#
loop_
_entity.id
_entity.type
_entity.pdbx_description
1 polymer ?
#
loop_
_entity_poly.entity_id
_entity_poly.type
_entity_poly.pdbx_seq_one_letter_code
_entity_poly.pdbx_strand_id
1 'polypeptide(L)' 'MQPFRFIHCGDLHLGAPFQYATGISSAVDRAVSEATYVALDKIIDTAITEHVHAVVIAGDIYN' A
#
# COMPACT_ATOMS: atom_id res chain seq x y z
N MET A 1 4.61 31.47 -4.89
CA MET A 1 4.48 30.35 -3.94
C MET A 1 4.95 29.08 -4.62
N GLN A 2 5.66 28.20 -3.90
CA GLN A 2 5.94 26.86 -4.43
C GLN A 2 4.72 25.95 -4.22
N PRO A 3 4.39 25.07 -5.17
CA PRO A 3 3.26 24.16 -5.05
C PRO A 3 3.49 23.15 -3.92
N PHE A 4 2.49 22.97 -3.06
CA PHE A 4 2.46 21.92 -2.05
C PHE A 4 1.93 20.63 -2.66
N ARG A 5 2.59 19.52 -2.36
CA ARG A 5 2.27 18.18 -2.89
C ARG A 5 2.28 17.18 -1.75
N PHE A 6 1.26 16.35 -1.66
CA PHE A 6 1.14 15.31 -0.65
C PHE A 6 0.40 14.10 -1.21
N ILE A 7 0.61 12.94 -0.58
CA ILE A 7 -0.20 11.73 -0.80
C ILE A 7 -1.14 11.58 0.39
N HIS A 8 -2.39 11.18 0.13
CA HIS A 8 -3.35 10.80 1.15
C HIS A 8 -3.90 9.41 0.82
N CYS A 9 -3.78 8.48 1.76
CA CYS A 9 -4.27 7.11 1.66
C CYS A 9 -4.79 6.61 3.02
N GLY A 10 -5.37 5.41 3.05
CA GLY A 10 -5.90 4.75 4.24
C GLY A 10 -6.24 3.30 3.91
N ASP A 11 -6.70 2.54 4.91
CA ASP A 11 -7.27 1.20 4.71
C ASP A 11 -6.30 0.23 4.01
N LEU A 12 -5.02 0.28 4.40
CA LEU A 12 -4.00 -0.59 3.84
C LEU A 12 -4.15 -2.03 4.32
N HIS A 13 -4.73 -2.22 5.50
CA HIS A 13 -4.93 -3.53 6.13
C HIS A 13 -3.68 -4.42 6.04
N LEU A 14 -2.50 -3.88 6.36
CA LEU A 14 -1.26 -4.67 6.40
C LEU A 14 -1.44 -5.87 7.32
N GLY A 15 -0.95 -7.04 6.91
CA GLY A 15 -1.15 -8.28 7.66
C GLY A 15 -2.44 -9.04 7.32
N ALA A 16 -3.40 -8.43 6.61
CA ALA A 16 -4.62 -9.09 6.16
C ALA A 16 -4.53 -9.50 4.66
N PRO A 17 -4.19 -10.76 4.34
CA PRO A 17 -4.14 -11.24 2.96
C PRO A 17 -5.53 -11.30 2.33
N PHE A 18 -5.60 -11.12 1.01
CA PHE A 18 -6.86 -11.17 0.25
C PHE A 18 -7.48 -12.58 0.28
N GLN A 19 -8.48 -12.81 1.13
CA GLN A 19 -9.00 -14.16 1.41
C GLN A 19 -9.72 -14.82 0.22
N TYR A 20 -10.10 -14.06 -0.80
CA TYR A 20 -10.93 -14.54 -1.91
C TYR A 20 -10.15 -15.15 -3.09
N ALA A 21 -8.82 -15.10 -3.07
CA ALA A 21 -7.97 -15.51 -4.19
C ALA A 21 -7.03 -16.70 -3.87
N THR A 22 -7.21 -17.34 -2.72
CA THR A 22 -6.39 -18.47 -2.28
C THR A 22 -6.78 -19.78 -2.98
N GLY A 23 -5.80 -20.63 -3.28
CA GLY A 23 -6.02 -21.99 -3.82
C GLY A 23 -5.96 -22.09 -5.35
N ILE A 24 -5.57 -21.01 -6.04
CA ILE A 24 -5.40 -21.00 -7.50
C ILE A 24 -4.02 -21.57 -7.89
N SER A 25 -2.96 -21.11 -7.21
CA SER A 25 -1.59 -21.65 -7.33
C SER A 25 -0.72 -21.06 -6.22
N SER A 26 0.40 -21.71 -5.90
CA SER A 26 1.36 -21.18 -4.92
C SER A 26 1.88 -19.78 -5.26
N ALA A 27 1.98 -19.44 -6.55
CA ALA A 27 2.38 -18.12 -7.00
C ALA A 27 1.30 -17.07 -6.71
N VAL A 28 0.04 -17.41 -6.93
CA VAL A 28 -1.10 -16.52 -6.64
C VAL A 28 -1.25 -16.37 -5.13
N ASP A 29 -1.15 -17.46 -4.36
CA ASP A 29 -1.24 -17.42 -2.90
C ASP A 29 -0.17 -16.51 -2.28
N ARG A 30 1.06 -16.57 -2.80
CA ARG A 30 2.14 -15.67 -2.38
C ARG A 30 1.84 -14.22 -2.75
N ALA A 31 1.42 -13.97 -3.99
CA ALA A 31 1.10 -12.60 -4.45
C ALA A 31 -0.02 -11.97 -3.62
N VAL A 32 -1.04 -12.75 -3.28
CA VAL A 32 -2.17 -12.35 -2.44
C VAL A 32 -1.73 -12.05 -1.00
N SER A 33 -0.81 -12.85 -0.47
CA SER A 33 -0.24 -12.65 0.88
C SER A 33 0.62 -11.39 0.98
N GLU A 34 1.39 -11.09 -0.07
CA GLU A 34 2.31 -9.95 -0.12
C GLU A 34 1.65 -8.65 -0.63
N ALA A 35 0.41 -8.71 -1.13
CA ALA A 35 -0.23 -7.63 -1.88
C ALA A 35 -0.31 -6.29 -1.11
N THR A 36 -0.66 -6.31 0.18
CA THR A 36 -0.81 -5.10 1.00
C THR A 36 0.54 -4.45 1.29
N TYR A 37 1.58 -5.26 1.51
CA TYR A 37 2.96 -4.77 1.65
C TYR A 37 3.49 -4.15 0.36
N VAL A 38 3.27 -4.83 -0.78
CA VAL A 38 3.65 -4.30 -2.10
C VAL A 38 2.89 -3.00 -2.42
N ALA A 39 1.65 -2.85 -1.98
CA ALA A 39 0.90 -1.61 -2.14
C ALA A 39 1.53 -0.46 -1.31
N LEU A 40 1.93 -0.72 -0.07
CA LEU A 40 2.65 0.25 0.76
C LEU A 40 3.99 0.66 0.13
N ASP A 41 4.77 -0.30 -0.36
CA ASP A 41 6.05 -0.02 -1.03
C ASP A 41 5.84 0.92 -2.22
N LYS A 42 4.82 0.67 -3.05
CA LYS A 42 4.48 1.55 -4.19
C LYS A 42 4.08 2.96 -3.75
N ILE A 43 3.37 3.11 -2.63
CA ILE A 43 3.03 4.42 -2.08
C ILE A 43 4.30 5.17 -1.67
N ILE A 44 5.25 4.49 -1.02
CA ILE A 44 6.53 5.05 -0.59
C ILE A 44 7.38 5.43 -1.80
N ASP A 45 7.52 4.55 -2.78
CA ASP A 45 8.27 4.80 -4.02
C ASP A 45 7.72 6.00 -4.78
N THR A 46 6.38 6.12 -4.83
CA THR A 46 5.70 7.27 -5.44
C THR A 46 5.99 8.55 -4.66
N ALA A 47 5.93 8.50 -3.32
CA ALA A 47 6.23 9.65 -2.47
C ALA A 47 7.64 10.19 -2.70
N ILE A 48 8.62 9.29 -2.82
CA ILE A 48 10.03 9.60 -3.07
C ILE A 48 10.20 10.18 -4.47
N THR A 49 9.68 9.48 -5.49
CA THR A 49 9.81 9.88 -6.90
C THR A 49 9.19 11.25 -7.16
N GLU A 50 8.03 11.51 -6.56
CA GLU A 50 7.30 12.77 -6.72
C GLU A 50 7.74 13.87 -5.75
N HIS A 51 8.75 13.63 -4.92
CA HIS A 51 9.23 14.59 -3.93
C HIS A 51 8.10 15.25 -3.12
N VAL A 52 7.18 14.42 -2.61
CA VAL A 52 6.04 14.93 -1.85
C VAL A 52 6.50 15.52 -0.52
N HIS A 53 5.78 16.54 -0.04
CA HIS A 53 6.09 17.21 1.22
C HIS A 53 5.56 16.45 2.43
N ALA A 54 4.52 15.63 2.22
CA ALA A 54 3.90 14.83 3.26
C ALA A 54 3.19 13.60 2.67
N VAL A 55 3.08 12.56 3.50
CA VAL A 55 2.18 11.42 3.29
C VAL A 55 1.24 11.38 4.48
N VAL A 56 -0.07 11.34 4.22
CA VAL A 56 -1.11 11.22 5.24
C VAL A 56 -1.73 9.83 5.12
N ILE A 57 -1.64 9.06 6.19
CA ILE A 57 -2.30 7.75 6.32
C ILE A 57 -3.47 7.91 7.30
N ALA A 58 -4.70 7.80 6.78
CA ALA A 58 -5.92 8.23 7.46
C ALA A 58 -6.62 7.16 8.32
N GLY A 59 -5.98 6.01 8.55
CA GLY A 59 -6.54 4.93 9.37
C GLY A 59 -6.29 3.53 8.79
N ASP A 60 -6.67 2.51 9.55
CA ASP A 60 -6.65 1.09 9.17
C ASP A 60 -5.38 0.62 8.47
N ILE A 61 -4.24 1.01 9.08
CA ILE A 61 -2.92 0.67 8.57
C ILE A 61 -2.58 -0.82 8.76
N TYR A 62 -3.04 -1.45 9.83
CA TYR A 62 -2.65 -2.81 10.22
C TYR A 62 -3.83 -3.61 10.74
N ASN A 63 -3.84 -4.93 10.53
CA ASN A 63 -4.76 -5.90 11.13
C ASN A 63 -4.05 -7.20 11.51
#